data_AF-A0A1F7A5E5-F1
#
_entry.id   AF-A0A1F7A5E5-F1
#
_cell.length_a   1.000
_cell.length_b   1.000
_cell.length_c   1.000
_cell.angle_alpha   90.00
_cell.angle_beta   90.00
_cell.angle_gamma   90.00
#
_symmetry.space_group_name_H-M   'P 1'
#
loop_
_entity.id
_entity.type
_entity.pdbx_description
1 polymer ?
#
loop_
_entity_poly.entity_id
_entity_poly.type
_entity_poly.pdbx_seq_one_letter_code
_entity_poly.pdbx_strand_id
1 'polypeptide(L)'
;MNRTYKNLVFTKHALERMADRIITQDAIHQIISNPDQSFVNQGNTKFIRTINNRLIHVVATPIENQRWLIISLWVRGEEDRIPLIWQFLTWPFKLIGKILQIFLRYFKN
;
A
#
# COMPACT_ATOMS: atom_id res chain seq x y z
N MET A 1 -4.14 -4.12 -14.58
CA MET A 1 -4.32 -5.36 -13.78
C MET A 1 -5.69 -5.95 -14.07
N ASN A 2 -5.79 -7.27 -14.16
CA ASN A 2 -7.10 -7.94 -14.32
C ASN A 2 -7.88 -7.86 -12.99
N ARG A 3 -9.21 -7.75 -13.05
CA ARG A 3 -10.07 -7.72 -11.85
C ARG A 3 -10.21 -9.08 -11.18
N THR A 4 -9.85 -10.15 -11.90
CA THR A 4 -9.87 -11.51 -11.39
C THR A 4 -8.50 -12.15 -11.56
N TYR A 5 -8.08 -12.93 -10.57
CA TYR A 5 -6.86 -13.70 -10.63
C TYR A 5 -7.02 -14.93 -9.73
N LYS A 6 -6.95 -16.13 -10.32
CA LYS A 6 -7.29 -17.38 -9.63
C LYS A 6 -8.67 -17.26 -8.96
N ASN A 7 -8.82 -17.69 -7.72
CA ASN A 7 -10.07 -17.58 -6.95
C ASN A 7 -10.25 -16.21 -6.27
N LEU A 8 -9.55 -15.16 -6.73
CA LEU A 8 -9.63 -13.81 -6.17
C LEU A 8 -10.32 -12.85 -7.12
N VAL A 9 -11.19 -12.00 -6.56
CA VAL A 9 -11.86 -10.90 -7.24
C VAL A 9 -11.44 -9.61 -6.55
N PHE A 10 -10.95 -8.62 -7.31
CA PHE A 10 -10.41 -7.38 -6.75
C PHE A 10 -11.39 -6.22 -6.96
N THR A 11 -11.63 -5.47 -5.89
CA THR A 11 -12.28 -4.16 -6.00
C THR A 11 -11.34 -3.15 -6.65
N LYS A 12 -11.89 -2.05 -7.17
CA LYS A 12 -11.09 -0.93 -7.71
C LYS A 12 -10.11 -0.39 -6.66
N HIS A 13 -10.59 -0.22 -5.43
CA HIS A 13 -9.78 0.27 -4.32
C HIS A 13 -8.60 -0.67 -4.00
N ALA A 14 -8.83 -1.98 -3.96
CA ALA A 14 -7.75 -2.93 -3.77
C ALA A 14 -6.68 -2.83 -4.88
N LEU A 15 -7.09 -2.74 -6.16
CA LEU A 15 -6.15 -2.61 -7.28
C LEU A 15 -5.29 -1.34 -7.19
N GLU A 16 -5.87 -0.21 -6.78
CA GLU A 16 -5.13 1.04 -6.54
C GLU A 16 -4.07 0.83 -5.44
N ARG A 17 -4.48 0.25 -4.30
CA ARG A 17 -3.56 -0.03 -3.18
C ARG A 17 -2.43 -0.98 -3.55
N MET A 18 -2.69 -1.96 -4.42
CA MET A 18 -1.67 -2.85 -4.94
C MET A 18 -0.63 -2.11 -5.78
N ALA A 19 -1.09 -1.21 -6.65
CA ALA A 19 -0.22 -0.43 -7.51
C ALA A 19 0.67 0.51 -6.68
N ASP A 20 0.09 1.22 -5.70
CA ASP A 20 0.81 2.16 -4.83
C ASP A 20 1.94 1.49 -4.04
N ARG A 21 1.71 0.24 -3.62
CA ARG A 21 2.61 -0.53 -2.75
C ARG A 21 3.45 -1.57 -3.49
N ILE A 22 3.34 -1.64 -4.83
CA ILE A 22 4.03 -2.66 -5.65
C ILE A 22 3.80 -4.07 -5.07
N ILE A 23 2.53 -4.45 -4.92
CA ILE A 23 2.13 -5.78 -4.48
C ILE A 23 1.52 -6.52 -5.66
N THR A 24 1.96 -7.75 -5.90
CA THR A 24 1.47 -8.58 -7.01
C THR A 24 0.22 -9.35 -6.61
N GLN A 25 -0.62 -9.71 -7.60
CA GLN A 25 -1.79 -10.56 -7.35
C GLN A 25 -1.40 -11.95 -6.83
N ASP A 26 -0.22 -12.44 -7.22
CA ASP A 26 0.30 -13.72 -6.73
C ASP A 26 0.71 -13.68 -5.26
N ALA A 27 1.34 -12.58 -4.81
CA ALA A 27 1.62 -12.38 -3.39
C ALA A 27 0.32 -12.39 -2.57
N ILE A 28 -0.74 -11.73 -3.04
CA ILE A 28 -2.04 -11.73 -2.34
C ILE A 28 -2.64 -13.14 -2.28
N HIS A 29 -2.56 -13.89 -3.38
CA HIS A 29 -2.97 -15.28 -3.39
C HIS A 29 -2.21 -16.11 -2.36
N GLN A 30 -0.88 -15.97 -2.29
CA GLN A 30 -0.06 -16.65 -1.29
C GLN A 30 -0.45 -16.26 0.15
N ILE A 31 -0.73 -14.98 0.41
CA ILE A 31 -1.15 -14.48 1.72
C ILE A 31 -2.48 -15.11 2.15
N ILE A 32 -3.43 -15.25 1.24
CA ILE A 32 -4.75 -15.84 1.53
C ILE A 32 -4.64 -17.36 1.69
N SER A 33 -3.86 -18.03 0.85
CA SER A 33 -3.71 -19.50 0.91
C SER A 33 -2.93 -19.97 2.13
N ASN A 34 -1.98 -19.16 2.63
CA ASN A 34 -1.14 -19.53 3.76
C ASN A 34 -0.77 -18.26 4.56
N PRO A 35 -1.68 -17.71 5.36
CA PRO A 35 -1.40 -16.54 6.18
C PRO A 35 -0.54 -16.90 7.40
N ASP A 36 0.27 -15.96 7.88
CA ASP A 36 0.92 -16.11 9.20
C ASP A 36 -0.15 -15.95 10.31
N GLN A 37 -1.10 -15.04 10.10
CA GLN A 37 -2.21 -14.79 11.00
C GLN A 37 -3.48 -14.43 10.22
N SER A 38 -4.63 -14.87 10.71
CA SER A 38 -5.94 -14.53 10.16
C SER A 38 -6.91 -14.10 11.25
N PHE A 39 -7.66 -13.03 11.02
CA PHE A 39 -8.68 -12.52 11.94
C PHE A 39 -10.01 -12.37 11.20
N VAL A 40 -11.07 -12.97 11.72
CA VAL A 40 -12.42 -12.82 11.17
C VAL A 40 -13.15 -11.72 11.94
N ASN A 41 -13.75 -10.77 11.22
CA ASN A 41 -14.53 -9.68 11.80
C ASN A 41 -15.70 -9.32 10.88
N GLN A 42 -16.93 -9.47 11.37
CA GLN A 42 -18.18 -9.04 10.69
C GLN A 42 -18.25 -9.47 9.21
N GLY A 43 -17.99 -10.76 8.93
CA GLY A 43 -18.03 -11.31 7.57
C GLY A 43 -16.79 -11.03 6.71
N ASN A 44 -15.85 -10.21 7.19
CA ASN A 44 -14.56 -10.00 6.55
C ASN A 44 -13.48 -10.82 7.25
N THR A 45 -12.47 -11.23 6.49
CA THR A 45 -11.27 -11.89 7.00
C THR A 45 -10.05 -11.06 6.65
N LYS A 46 -9.29 -10.70 7.69
CA LYS A 46 -7.99 -10.04 7.58
C LYS A 46 -6.91 -11.11 7.61
N PHE A 47 -6.20 -11.26 6.51
CA PHE A 47 -5.02 -12.10 6.38
C PHE A 47 -3.77 -11.25 6.56
N ILE A 48 -2.79 -11.75 7.29
CA ILE A 48 -1.54 -11.07 7.57
C ILE A 48 -0.41 -12.03 7.25
N ARG A 49 0.59 -11.54 6.52
CA ARG A 49 1.82 -12.30 6.27
C ARG A 49 3.00 -11.36 6.08
N THR A 50 4.17 -11.81 6.51
CA THR A 50 5.43 -11.13 6.22
C THR A 50 6.07 -11.70 4.95
N ILE A 51 6.33 -10.85 3.97
CA ILE A 51 7.03 -11.21 2.73
C ILE A 51 8.17 -10.22 2.52
N ASN A 52 9.41 -10.71 2.42
CA ASN A 52 10.61 -9.87 2.24
C ASN A 52 10.71 -8.74 3.28
N ASN A 53 10.54 -9.05 4.57
CA ASN A 53 10.48 -8.09 5.68
C ASN A 53 9.36 -7.05 5.62
N ARG A 54 8.38 -7.20 4.72
CA ARG A 54 7.19 -6.32 4.63
C ARG A 54 6.02 -7.04 5.27
N LEU A 55 5.42 -6.43 6.30
CA LEU A 55 4.22 -6.96 6.94
C LEU A 55 2.98 -6.52 6.15
N ILE A 56 2.44 -7.43 5.35
CA ILE A 56 1.32 -7.19 4.45
C ILE A 56 0.03 -7.63 5.12
N HIS A 57 -0.97 -6.75 5.06
CA HIS A 57 -2.33 -7.02 5.52
C HIS A 57 -3.27 -7.01 4.31
N VAL A 58 -4.12 -8.02 4.21
CA VAL A 58 -5.14 -8.15 3.16
C VAL A 58 -6.49 -8.35 3.83
N VAL A 59 -7.48 -7.55 3.47
CA VAL A 59 -8.86 -7.73 3.92
C VAL A 59 -9.70 -8.24 2.76
N ALA A 60 -10.35 -9.38 2.98
CA ALA A 60 -11.19 -10.02 1.99
C ALA A 60 -12.50 -10.52 2.58
N THR A 61 -13.53 -10.59 1.75
CA THR A 61 -14.83 -11.18 2.08
C THR A 61 -14.97 -12.49 1.30
N PRO A 62 -15.39 -13.61 1.94
CA PRO A 62 -15.72 -14.80 1.19
C PRO A 62 -16.95 -14.55 0.32
N ILE A 63 -16.92 -15.03 -0.92
CA ILE A 63 -18.04 -14.99 -1.86
C ILE A 63 -18.30 -16.39 -2.43
N GLU A 64 -19.37 -16.54 -3.20
CA GLU A 64 -19.75 -17.81 -3.82
C GLU A 64 -18.63 -18.44 -4.66
N ASN A 65 -18.66 -19.77 -4.74
CA ASN A 65 -17.71 -20.61 -5.48
C ASN A 65 -16.29 -20.62 -4.90
N GLN A 66 -16.15 -20.57 -3.56
CA GLN A 66 -14.85 -20.61 -2.86
C GLN A 66 -13.91 -19.48 -3.29
N ARG A 67 -14.49 -18.33 -3.66
CA ARG A 67 -13.74 -17.14 -4.09
C ARG A 67 -13.67 -16.12 -2.97
N TRP A 68 -12.69 -15.24 -3.08
CA TRP A 68 -12.49 -14.14 -2.14
C TRP A 68 -12.58 -12.80 -2.86
N LEU A 69 -13.43 -11.90 -2.35
CA LEU A 69 -13.49 -10.51 -2.77
C LEU A 69 -12.47 -9.71 -1.96
N ILE A 70 -11.44 -9.20 -2.62
CA ILE A 70 -10.39 -8.38 -2.01
C ILE A 70 -10.88 -6.94 -1.90
N ILE A 71 -11.11 -6.48 -0.67
CA ILE A 71 -11.64 -5.15 -0.38
C ILE A 71 -10.51 -4.13 -0.31
N SER A 72 -9.48 -4.41 0.50
CA SER A 72 -8.37 -3.49 0.72
C SER A 72 -7.12 -4.25 1.19
N LEU A 73 -5.98 -3.58 1.11
CA LEU A 73 -4.69 -4.08 1.56
C LEU A 73 -3.76 -2.92 1.90
N TRP A 74 -2.84 -3.18 2.83
CA TRP A 74 -1.84 -2.22 3.24
C TRP A 74 -0.60 -2.94 3.76
N VAL A 75 0.52 -2.20 3.80
CA VAL A 75 1.77 -2.65 4.41
C VAL A 75 1.99 -1.80 5.65
N ARG A 76 2.29 -2.44 6.78
CA ARG A 76 2.62 -1.70 8.00
C ARG A 76 3.99 -1.03 7.82
N GLY A 77 4.05 0.27 8.08
CA GLY A 77 5.30 1.04 8.03
C GLY A 77 5.62 1.67 6.67
N GLU A 78 4.76 1.51 5.67
CA GLU A 78 4.88 2.24 4.39
C GLU A 78 3.84 3.36 4.33
N GLU A 79 4.31 4.60 4.23
CA GLU A 79 3.45 5.75 3.90
C GLU A 79 3.09 5.72 2.41
N ASP A 80 1.90 6.24 2.08
CA ASP A 80 1.45 6.36 0.69
C ASP A 80 2.40 7.27 -0.09
N ARG A 81 2.70 6.91 -1.34
CA ARG A 81 3.59 7.71 -2.19
C ARG A 81 2.99 9.09 -2.42
N ILE A 82 3.78 10.14 -2.14
CA ILE A 82 3.38 11.51 -2.42
C ILE A 82 3.25 11.67 -3.94
N PRO A 83 2.11 12.18 -4.46
CA PRO A 83 1.92 12.35 -5.90
C PRO A 83 3.02 13.22 -6.52
N LEU A 84 3.44 12.89 -7.74
CA LEU A 84 4.55 13.59 -8.42
C LEU A 84 4.32 15.11 -8.51
N ILE A 85 3.08 15.56 -8.77
CA ILE A 85 2.72 16.99 -8.80
C ILE A 85 3.12 17.70 -7.50
N TRP A 86 2.88 17.09 -6.35
CA TRP A 86 3.23 17.69 -5.05
C TRP A 86 4.73 17.75 -4.82
N GLN A 87 5.48 16.78 -5.36
CA GLN A 87 6.93 16.80 -5.31
C GLN A 87 7.49 17.98 -6.12
N PHE A 88 6.96 18.22 -7.32
CA PHE A 88 7.36 19.36 -8.17
C PHE A 88 6.93 20.71 -7.59
N LEU A 89 5.68 20.83 -7.13
CA LEU A 89 5.13 22.09 -6.62
C LEU A 89 5.87 22.59 -5.37
N THR A 90 6.29 21.69 -4.49
CA THR A 90 6.99 22.05 -3.25
C THR A 90 8.50 22.26 -3.41
N TRP A 91 9.07 21.83 -4.54
CA TRP A 91 10.49 21.93 -4.83
C TRP A 91 11.04 23.36 -4.81
N PRO A 92 10.42 24.37 -5.46
CA PRO A 92 10.92 25.76 -5.41
C PRO A 92 10.95 26.33 -3.99
N PHE A 93 9.94 26.03 -3.16
CA PHE A 93 9.90 26.49 -1.76
C PHE A 93 11.02 25.89 -0.92
N LYS A 94 11.35 24.60 -1.12
CA LYS A 94 12.48 23.94 -0.44
C LYS A 94 13.83 24.55 -0.84
N LEU A 95 13.98 24.93 -2.11
CA LEU A 95 15.17 25.62 -2.62
C LEU A 95 15.34 26.99 -2.00
N ILE A 96 14.27 27.79 -1.97
CA ILE A 96 14.27 29.12 -1.33
C ILE A 96 14.66 28.98 0.15
N GLY A 97 14.08 28.03 0.88
CA GLY A 97 14.42 27.77 2.27
C GLY A 97 15.89 27.41 2.49
N LYS A 98 16.48 26.56 1.64
CA LYS A 98 17.92 26.23 1.72
C LYS A 98 18.82 27.44 1.43
N ILE A 99 18.48 28.23 0.40
CA ILE A 99 19.23 29.44 0.06
C ILE A 99 19.18 30.43 1.23
N LEU A 100 18.00 30.63 1.83
CA LEU A 100 17.82 31.51 2.99
C LEU A 100 18.64 31.03 4.20
N GLN A 101 18.66 29.71 4.47
CA GLN A 101 19.48 29.13 5.54
C GLN A 101 20.98 29.34 5.31
N ILE A 102 21.47 29.17 4.07
CA ILE A 102 22.88 29.42 3.73
C ILE A 102 23.21 30.91 3.94
N PHE A 103 22.34 31.80 3.49
CA PHE A 103 22.50 33.24 3.62
C PHE A 103 22.52 33.69 5.09
N LEU A 104 21.60 33.18 5.91
CA LEU A 104 21.57 33.44 7.35
C LEU A 104 22.80 32.91 8.07
N ARG A 105 23.36 31.78 7.63
CA ARG A 105 24.57 31.19 8.22
C ARG A 105 25.84 31.97 7.85
N TYR A 106 25.87 32.57 6.65
CA TYR A 106 26.97 33.41 6.19
C TYR A 106 27.06 34.74 6.96
N PHE A 107 25.92 35.35 7.30
CA PHE A 107 25.86 36.62 8.07
C PHE A 107 25.98 36.44 9.59
N LYS A 108 25.88 35.20 10.10
CA LYS A 108 26.00 34.88 11.53
C LYS A 108 27.43 34.47 11.94
N ASN A 109 28.33 34.31 10.98
CA ASN A 109 29.78 34.18 11.17
C ASN A 109 30.47 35.53 10.90
#